data_AF-A0A0A1UFV1-F1
#
_entry.id   AF-A0A0A1UFV1-F1
#
_cell.length_a   1.000
_cell.length_b   1.000
_cell.length_c   1.000
_cell.angle_alpha   90.00
_cell.angle_beta   90.00
_cell.angle_gamma   90.00
#
_symmetry.space_group_name_H-M   'P 1'
#
loop_
_entity.id
_entity.type
_entity.pdbx_description
1 polymer ?
#
loop_
_entity_poly.entity_id
_entity_poly.type
_entity_poly.pdbx_seq_one_letter_code
_entity_poly.pdbx_strand_id
1 'polypeptide(L)'
;MEDGDFEKLDIDGLSEKVEYIIGKGHHSVICRSGDYVLKIIPFTERGKKEIQNMQRINKLLREEMCTFARLKKIIIFQLAESLELVDLSNYVTNDVVLSVENVHKKTIPIGKYYGLKMENGGIPVHLVTQWEYKDVVEMLFQMFWSLEKAQNKFNFCHHDLHSKNVLFKREENEILDFIRGKIFNLNVKILIIDFELSTFDVQDSSEDALGIYHILNNISTKDFTQEQKTALRRIKFKLGKGSVSYSVC
;
A
#
# COMPACT_ATOMS: atom_id res chain seq x y z
N MET A 1 -25.51 1.49 -6.31
CA MET A 1 -24.40 2.39 -6.68
C MET A 1 -25.07 3.68 -7.07
N GLU A 2 -25.18 4.61 -6.13
CA GLU A 2 -25.45 6.00 -6.49
C GLU A 2 -24.18 6.53 -7.16
N ASP A 3 -24.35 7.24 -8.27
CA ASP A 3 -23.27 7.81 -9.08
C ASP A 3 -22.41 8.73 -8.21
N GLY A 4 -21.34 8.20 -7.63
CA GLY A 4 -20.30 9.01 -7.02
C GLY A 4 -19.69 9.90 -8.09
N ASP A 5 -19.43 11.16 -7.79
CA ASP A 5 -18.92 12.18 -8.71
C ASP A 5 -17.74 11.67 -9.57
N PHE A 6 -18.05 11.14 -10.74
CA PHE A 6 -17.08 10.68 -11.71
C PHE A 6 -16.62 11.89 -12.52
N GLU A 7 -15.41 12.36 -12.24
CA GLU A 7 -14.75 13.30 -13.13
C GLU A 7 -14.33 12.54 -14.39
N LYS A 8 -14.88 12.93 -15.53
CA LYS A 8 -14.34 12.55 -16.84
C LYS A 8 -13.12 13.42 -17.11
N LEU A 9 -11.94 12.82 -17.10
CA LEU A 9 -10.72 13.45 -17.59
C LEU A 9 -10.45 12.95 -19.01
N ASP A 10 -10.10 13.86 -19.93
CA ASP A 10 -9.51 13.46 -21.21
C ASP A 10 -8.00 13.18 -21.05
N ILE A 11 -7.36 12.77 -22.14
CA ILE A 11 -5.95 12.39 -22.19
C ILE A 11 -5.03 13.57 -21.80
N ASP A 12 -5.33 14.78 -22.29
CA ASP A 12 -4.50 15.97 -22.06
C ASP A 12 -4.55 16.36 -20.59
N GLY A 13 -5.72 16.26 -19.96
CA GLY A 13 -5.87 16.46 -18.52
C GLY A 13 -5.19 15.40 -17.65
N LEU A 14 -4.85 14.22 -18.20
CA LEU A 14 -4.14 13.14 -17.51
C LEU A 14 -2.62 13.23 -17.74
N SER A 15 -2.18 13.53 -18.95
CA SER A 15 -0.76 13.64 -19.34
C SER A 15 -0.08 14.85 -18.68
N GLU A 16 -0.80 15.95 -18.47
CA GLU A 16 -0.30 17.11 -17.71
C GLU A 16 -0.10 16.80 -16.21
N LYS A 17 -0.80 15.77 -15.71
CA LYS A 17 -0.76 15.43 -14.28
C LYS A 17 0.18 14.27 -14.00
N VAL A 18 0.30 13.29 -14.89
CA VAL A 18 1.06 12.06 -14.64
C VAL A 18 2.51 12.21 -15.10
N GLU A 19 3.45 12.13 -14.15
CA GLU A 19 4.86 12.38 -14.40
C GLU A 19 5.58 11.14 -14.96
N TYR A 20 5.52 10.02 -14.23
CA TYR A 20 6.21 8.78 -14.57
C TYR A 20 5.61 7.58 -13.85
N ILE A 21 5.90 6.38 -14.37
CA ILE A 21 5.52 5.11 -13.76
C ILE A 21 6.53 4.77 -12.66
N ILE A 22 6.02 4.47 -11.47
CA ILE A 22 6.81 4.06 -10.29
C ILE A 22 6.56 2.61 -9.88
N GLY A 23 5.56 1.96 -10.47
CA GLY A 23 5.22 0.59 -10.14
C GLY A 23 4.29 -0.04 -11.16
N LYS A 24 4.23 -1.37 -11.12
CA LYS A 24 3.39 -2.19 -12.00
C LYS A 24 2.68 -3.23 -11.13
N GLY A 25 1.36 -3.19 -11.15
CA GLY A 25 0.56 -4.33 -10.70
C GLY A 25 0.37 -5.33 -11.83
N HIS A 26 -0.26 -6.46 -11.53
CA HIS A 26 -0.50 -7.52 -12.51
C HIS A 26 -1.35 -7.02 -13.70
N HIS A 27 -2.30 -6.11 -13.43
CA HIS A 27 -3.15 -5.48 -14.45
C HIS A 27 -3.22 -3.96 -14.33
N SER A 28 -2.31 -3.35 -13.58
CA SER A 28 -2.37 -1.92 -13.31
C SER A 28 -1.01 -1.26 -13.47
N VAL A 29 -1.03 0.04 -13.67
CA VAL A 29 0.17 0.88 -13.70
C VAL A 29 0.06 1.88 -12.58
N ILE A 30 1.14 2.03 -11.81
CA ILE A 30 1.21 2.95 -10.69
C ILE A 30 2.06 4.13 -11.12
N CYS A 31 1.48 5.32 -11.14
CA CYS A 31 2.17 6.52 -11.59
C CYS A 31 2.31 7.54 -10.47
N ARG A 32 3.42 8.28 -10.48
CA ARG A 32 3.63 9.46 -9.65
C ARG A 32 2.97 10.67 -10.33
N SER A 33 2.36 11.54 -9.52
CA SER A 33 1.77 12.79 -9.96
C SER A 33 1.81 13.79 -8.81
N GLY A 34 2.81 14.67 -8.77
CA GLY A 34 2.99 15.65 -7.71
C GLY A 34 2.98 15.04 -6.29
N ASP A 35 1.98 15.39 -5.49
CA ASP A 35 1.82 14.93 -4.10
C ASP A 35 1.06 13.60 -3.95
N TYR A 36 0.66 12.97 -5.06
CA TYR A 36 -0.16 11.76 -5.03
C TYR A 36 0.38 10.64 -5.92
N VAL A 37 -0.25 9.48 -5.77
CA VAL A 37 -0.05 8.31 -6.62
C VAL A 37 -1.35 8.02 -7.35
N LEU A 38 -1.25 7.73 -8.65
CA LEU A 38 -2.38 7.32 -9.47
C LEU A 38 -2.21 5.86 -9.87
N LYS A 39 -3.09 4.99 -9.38
CA LYS A 39 -3.20 3.61 -9.86
C LYS A 39 -4.18 3.57 -11.02
N ILE A 40 -3.69 3.29 -12.22
CA ILE A 40 -4.46 3.15 -13.45
C ILE A 40 -4.81 1.68 -13.65
N ILE A 41 -6.10 1.37 -13.75
CA ILE A 41 -6.64 0.01 -13.82
C ILE A 41 -7.59 -0.07 -15.03
N PRO A 42 -7.50 -1.09 -15.90
CA PRO A 42 -8.45 -1.30 -16.98
C PRO A 42 -9.89 -1.40 -16.46
N PHE A 43 -10.83 -0.81 -17.21
CA PHE A 43 -12.26 -0.85 -16.89
C PHE A 43 -12.83 -2.26 -17.12
N THR A 44 -12.66 -3.11 -16.11
CA THR A 44 -13.03 -4.53 -16.09
C THR A 44 -13.76 -4.85 -14.79
N GLU A 45 -14.44 -6.00 -14.72
CA GLU A 45 -15.08 -6.44 -13.45
C GLU A 45 -14.05 -6.65 -12.33
N ARG A 46 -12.83 -7.08 -12.67
CA ARG A 46 -11.72 -7.20 -11.72
C ARG A 46 -11.32 -5.84 -11.15
N GLY A 47 -11.13 -4.83 -12.01
CA GLY A 47 -10.83 -3.46 -11.56
C GLY A 47 -11.97 -2.86 -10.72
N LYS A 48 -13.22 -3.13 -11.09
CA LYS A 48 -14.40 -2.73 -10.30
C LYS A 48 -14.42 -3.36 -8.91
N LYS A 49 -14.06 -4.66 -8.79
CA LYS A 49 -13.94 -5.35 -7.50
C LYS A 49 -12.87 -4.69 -6.62
N GLU A 50 -11.69 -4.40 -7.17
CA GLU A 50 -10.63 -3.72 -6.43
C GLU A 50 -11.09 -2.35 -5.89
N ILE A 51 -11.81 -1.58 -6.70
CA ILE A 51 -12.38 -0.29 -6.30
C ILE A 51 -13.37 -0.45 -5.15
N GLN A 52 -14.25 -1.44 -5.23
CA GLN A 52 -15.21 -1.71 -4.16
C GLN A 52 -14.49 -2.07 -2.85
N ASN A 53 -13.44 -2.89 -2.92
CA ASN A 53 -12.60 -3.23 -1.76
C ASN A 53 -11.91 -1.99 -1.19
N MET A 54 -11.29 -1.16 -2.05
CA MET A 54 -10.64 0.09 -1.66
C MET A 54 -11.62 1.07 -0.99
N GLN A 55 -12.83 1.22 -1.54
CA GLN A 55 -13.88 2.07 -0.95
C GLN A 55 -14.33 1.56 0.42
N ARG A 56 -14.51 0.24 0.57
CA ARG A 56 -14.88 -0.38 1.85
C ARG A 56 -13.82 -0.13 2.92
N ILE A 57 -12.54 -0.37 2.61
CA ILE A 57 -11.44 -0.06 3.55
C ILE A 57 -11.33 1.44 3.82
N ASN A 58 -11.55 2.29 2.83
CA ASN A 58 -11.54 3.73 3.06
C ASN A 58 -12.68 4.24 3.94
N LYS A 59 -13.74 3.45 4.16
CA LYS A 59 -14.73 3.74 5.20
C LYS A 59 -14.11 3.62 6.60
N LEU A 60 -13.21 2.66 6.82
CA LEU A 60 -12.44 2.55 8.07
C LEU A 60 -11.63 3.82 8.33
N LEU A 61 -10.90 4.30 7.30
CA LEU A 61 -10.03 5.49 7.37
C LEU A 61 -10.79 6.79 7.69
N ARG A 62 -12.09 6.88 7.38
CA ARG A 62 -12.90 8.06 7.72
C ARG A 62 -13.23 8.12 9.21
N GLU A 63 -13.27 6.96 9.84
CA GLU A 63 -13.70 6.81 11.23
C GLU A 63 -12.50 6.68 12.18
N GLU A 64 -11.36 6.17 11.69
CA GLU A 64 -10.16 5.86 12.48
C GLU A 64 -8.87 6.18 11.72
N MET A 65 -7.81 6.60 12.43
CA MET A 65 -6.48 6.80 11.84
C MET A 65 -5.79 5.44 11.65
N CYS A 66 -5.90 4.84 10.45
CA CYS A 66 -5.25 3.57 10.12
C CYS A 66 -4.25 3.67 8.97
N THR A 67 -3.46 2.60 8.81
CA THR A 67 -2.31 2.55 7.90
C THR A 67 -2.65 1.90 6.56
N PHE A 68 -3.88 2.09 6.07
CA PHE A 68 -4.26 1.74 4.71
C PHE A 68 -4.14 2.97 3.81
N ALA A 69 -3.79 2.79 2.54
CA ALA A 69 -3.69 3.93 1.64
C ALA A 69 -5.05 4.64 1.46
N ARG A 70 -5.04 5.95 1.74
CA ARG A 70 -6.21 6.80 1.58
C ARG A 70 -6.51 7.07 0.11
N LEU A 71 -7.69 6.67 -0.31
CA LEU A 71 -8.31 7.01 -1.57
C LEU A 71 -8.81 8.45 -1.51
N LYS A 72 -8.16 9.35 -2.25
CA LYS A 72 -8.57 10.75 -2.40
C LYS A 72 -9.71 10.86 -3.42
N LYS A 73 -9.61 10.16 -4.56
CA LYS A 73 -10.59 10.25 -5.66
C LYS A 73 -10.57 9.02 -6.56
N ILE A 74 -11.71 8.69 -7.14
CA ILE A 74 -11.84 7.74 -8.26
C ILE A 74 -12.16 8.54 -9.52
N ILE A 75 -11.44 8.25 -10.59
CA ILE A 75 -11.59 8.86 -11.90
C ILE A 75 -11.99 7.75 -12.88
N ILE A 76 -12.92 8.03 -13.78
CA ILE A 76 -13.17 7.16 -14.94
C ILE A 76 -12.79 7.96 -16.18
N PHE A 77 -11.88 7.41 -16.98
CA PHE A 77 -11.41 8.07 -18.18
C PHE A 77 -11.31 7.10 -19.35
N GLN A 78 -11.30 7.66 -20.55
CA GLN A 78 -11.14 6.94 -21.80
C GLN A 78 -9.94 7.51 -22.52
N LEU A 79 -8.97 6.65 -22.83
CA LEU A 79 -7.89 6.98 -23.74
C LEU A 79 -8.38 6.76 -25.17
N ALA A 80 -8.40 7.83 -25.96
CA ALA A 80 -8.61 7.81 -27.41
C ALA A 80 -7.32 7.48 -28.18
N GLU A 81 -6.16 7.73 -27.57
CA GLU A 81 -4.82 7.42 -28.09
C GLU A 81 -3.99 6.75 -27.01
N SER A 82 -2.97 5.99 -27.40
CA SER A 82 -2.09 5.33 -26.43
C SER A 82 -1.26 6.35 -25.67
N LEU A 83 -1.18 6.22 -24.35
CA LEU A 83 -0.38 7.10 -23.50
C LEU A 83 1.00 6.48 -23.27
N GLU A 84 2.06 7.13 -23.77
CA GLU A 84 3.43 6.76 -23.46
C GLU A 84 3.91 7.46 -22.19
N LEU A 85 4.35 6.68 -21.20
CA LEU A 85 4.94 7.20 -19.98
C LEU A 85 6.35 6.69 -19.79
N VAL A 86 7.17 7.55 -19.19
CA VAL A 86 8.50 7.21 -18.71
C VAL A 86 8.38 6.16 -17.60
N ASP A 87 9.06 5.03 -17.74
CA ASP A 87 8.97 3.91 -16.83
C ASP A 87 10.17 3.84 -15.90
N LEU A 88 9.96 4.34 -14.69
CA LEU A 88 10.95 4.36 -13.62
C LEU A 88 10.76 3.23 -12.62
N SER A 89 9.89 2.25 -12.88
CA SER A 89 9.55 1.21 -11.90
C SER A 89 10.76 0.40 -11.39
N ASN A 90 11.83 0.34 -12.20
CA ASN A 90 13.07 -0.37 -11.87
C ASN A 90 14.14 0.53 -11.22
N TYR A 91 13.90 1.84 -11.16
CA TYR A 91 14.87 2.85 -10.73
C TYR A 91 14.43 3.60 -9.46
N VAL A 92 13.25 3.31 -8.91
CA VAL A 92 12.77 3.94 -7.67
C VAL A 92 13.59 3.44 -6.48
N THR A 93 14.51 4.26 -6.01
CA THR A 93 15.14 4.14 -4.68
C THR A 93 15.17 5.53 -4.03
N ASN A 94 14.69 5.65 -2.79
CA ASN A 94 14.77 6.85 -1.93
C ASN A 94 14.72 8.21 -2.66
N ASP A 95 13.59 8.57 -3.28
CA ASP A 95 13.33 9.90 -3.90
C ASP A 95 14.36 10.39 -4.94
N VAL A 96 15.30 9.56 -5.38
CA VAL A 96 16.29 9.90 -6.39
C VAL A 96 15.97 9.13 -7.66
N VAL A 97 15.43 9.84 -8.65
CA VAL A 97 15.49 9.38 -10.04
C VAL A 97 16.96 9.50 -10.45
N LEU A 98 17.69 8.38 -10.42
CA LEU A 98 19.02 8.31 -11.00
C LEU A 98 18.92 8.79 -12.45
N SER A 99 19.84 9.66 -12.89
CA SER A 99 19.88 10.10 -14.29
C SER A 99 20.08 8.88 -15.19
N VAL A 100 19.02 8.40 -15.83
CA VAL A 100 19.10 7.23 -16.71
C VAL A 100 19.18 7.71 -18.14
N GLU A 101 20.35 7.57 -18.76
CA GLU A 101 20.55 7.83 -20.20
C GLU A 101 19.76 6.85 -21.10
N ASN A 102 19.02 5.89 -20.52
CA ASN A 102 18.20 4.89 -21.22
C ASN A 102 16.88 4.61 -20.47
N VAL A 103 16.02 5.62 -20.32
CA VAL A 103 14.71 5.38 -19.69
C VAL A 103 13.80 4.62 -20.66
N HIS A 104 13.28 3.49 -20.20
CA HIS A 104 12.30 2.73 -20.96
C HIS A 104 10.97 3.48 -20.93
N LYS A 105 10.29 3.56 -22.07
CA LYS A 105 8.89 4.01 -22.11
C LYS A 105 7.97 2.80 -22.02
N LYS A 106 6.85 2.97 -21.32
CA LYS A 106 5.76 2.01 -21.33
C LYS A 106 4.50 2.67 -21.89
N THR A 107 3.85 1.95 -22.79
CA THR A 107 2.62 2.39 -23.44
C THR A 107 1.42 1.84 -22.69
N ILE A 108 0.52 2.72 -22.27
CA ILE A 108 -0.83 2.37 -21.84
C ILE A 108 -1.72 2.42 -23.08
N PRO A 109 -2.37 1.31 -23.48
CA PRO A 109 -3.11 1.26 -24.74
C PRO A 109 -4.38 2.11 -24.71
N ILE A 110 -4.99 2.27 -25.88
CA ILE A 110 -6.34 2.85 -26.03
C ILE A 110 -7.33 1.99 -25.25
N GLY A 111 -8.23 2.62 -24.50
CA GLY A 111 -9.18 1.89 -23.68
C GLY A 111 -9.85 2.73 -22.60
N LYS A 112 -10.79 2.11 -21.90
CA LYS A 112 -11.44 2.70 -20.74
C LYS A 112 -10.73 2.27 -19.47
N TYR A 113 -10.57 3.19 -18.53
CA TYR A 113 -9.80 2.97 -17.31
C TYR A 113 -10.49 3.57 -16.08
N TYR A 114 -10.15 2.99 -14.93
CA TYR A 114 -10.29 3.60 -13.63
C TYR A 114 -8.94 4.21 -13.22
N GLY A 115 -8.97 5.39 -12.62
CA GLY A 115 -7.83 6.03 -11.97
C GLY A 115 -8.09 6.18 -10.47
N LEU A 116 -7.29 5.53 -9.64
CA LEU A 116 -7.38 5.68 -8.18
C LEU A 116 -6.32 6.66 -7.71
N LYS A 117 -6.76 7.87 -7.37
CA LYS A 117 -5.91 8.90 -6.77
C LYS A 117 -5.76 8.59 -5.29
N MET A 118 -4.55 8.24 -4.89
CA MET A 118 -4.21 7.83 -3.52
C MET A 118 -3.13 8.75 -2.95
N GLU A 119 -3.03 8.81 -1.62
CA GLU A 119 -1.86 9.42 -0.99
C GLU A 119 -0.55 8.70 -1.38
N ASN A 120 0.57 9.42 -1.34
CA ASN A 120 1.88 8.82 -1.53
C ASN A 120 2.39 8.22 -0.20
N GLY A 121 2.57 6.90 -0.16
CA GLY A 121 3.08 6.18 1.00
C GLY A 121 4.59 6.06 1.12
N GLY A 122 5.36 6.67 0.22
CA GLY A 122 6.81 6.49 0.15
C GLY A 122 7.19 5.27 -0.69
N ILE A 123 8.22 4.54 -0.25
CA ILE A 123 8.79 3.43 -1.01
C ILE A 123 8.31 2.08 -0.48
N PRO A 124 8.16 1.05 -1.34
CA PRO A 124 7.91 -0.31 -0.88
C PRO A 124 8.96 -0.81 0.13
N VAL A 125 8.51 -1.52 1.17
CA VAL A 125 9.36 -2.06 2.24
C VAL A 125 10.55 -2.88 1.73
N HIS A 126 10.38 -3.67 0.67
CA HIS A 126 11.48 -4.46 0.10
C HIS A 126 12.61 -3.63 -0.54
N LEU A 127 12.39 -2.34 -0.79
CA LEU A 127 13.40 -1.42 -1.33
C LEU A 127 14.09 -0.60 -0.24
N VAL A 128 13.66 -0.71 1.02
CA VAL A 128 14.28 -0.02 2.15
C VAL A 128 15.58 -0.75 2.52
N THR A 129 16.71 -0.09 2.30
CA THR A 129 18.05 -0.69 2.49
C THR A 129 18.60 -0.52 3.90
N GLN A 130 18.18 0.52 4.60
CA GLN A 130 18.63 0.85 5.95
C GLN A 130 17.44 0.83 6.89
N TRP A 131 17.54 0.07 7.97
CA TRP A 131 16.51 -0.07 8.98
C TRP A 131 17.09 0.26 10.35
N GLU A 132 16.37 1.08 11.11
CA GLU A 132 16.56 1.13 12.55
C GLU A 132 15.65 0.10 13.22
N TYR A 133 16.06 -0.42 14.38
CA TYR A 133 15.19 -1.35 15.13
C TYR A 133 13.84 -0.71 15.48
N LYS A 134 13.85 0.60 15.78
CA LYS A 134 12.65 1.39 16.07
C LYS A 134 11.70 1.42 14.87
N ASP A 135 12.21 1.66 13.65
CA ASP A 135 11.42 1.62 12.41
C ASP A 135 10.65 0.30 12.27
N VAL A 136 11.32 -0.82 12.54
CA VAL A 136 10.72 -2.16 12.43
C VAL A 136 9.62 -2.36 13.46
N VAL A 137 9.85 -1.93 14.71
CA VAL A 137 8.85 -2.03 15.78
C VAL A 137 7.63 -1.17 15.48
N GLU A 138 7.84 0.07 15.06
CA GLU A 138 6.75 1.00 14.70
C GLU A 138 5.97 0.50 13.47
N MET A 139 6.66 -0.04 12.45
CA MET A 139 5.99 -0.69 11.32
C MET A 139 5.13 -1.87 11.76
N LEU A 140 5.68 -2.78 12.58
CA LEU A 140 4.93 -3.95 13.05
C LEU A 140 3.70 -3.54 13.85
N PHE A 141 3.85 -2.57 14.75
CA PHE A 141 2.73 -2.03 15.52
C PHE A 141 1.63 -1.50 14.59
N GLN A 142 1.98 -0.65 13.64
CA GLN A 142 1.06 -0.09 12.66
C GLN A 142 0.33 -1.16 11.83
N MET A 143 1.06 -2.18 11.38
CA MET A 143 0.49 -3.28 10.60
C MET A 143 -0.51 -4.08 11.41
N PHE A 144 -0.11 -4.58 12.58
CA PHE A 144 -1.00 -5.39 13.43
C PHE A 144 -2.23 -4.60 13.86
N TRP A 145 -2.02 -3.35 14.30
CA TRP A 145 -3.12 -2.51 14.75
C TRP A 145 -4.14 -2.27 13.64
N SER A 146 -3.72 -1.88 12.44
CA SER A 146 -4.65 -1.59 11.33
C SER A 146 -5.36 -2.85 10.82
N LEU A 147 -4.65 -3.97 10.72
CA LEU A 147 -5.22 -5.24 10.26
C LEU A 147 -6.19 -5.83 11.28
N GLU A 148 -5.87 -5.80 12.57
CA GLU A 148 -6.78 -6.21 13.65
C GLU A 148 -8.06 -5.37 13.63
N LYS A 149 -7.94 -4.05 13.50
CA LYS A 149 -9.09 -3.14 13.41
C LYS A 149 -9.98 -3.45 12.20
N ALA A 150 -9.37 -3.65 11.04
CA ALA A 150 -10.10 -3.99 9.83
C ALA A 150 -10.80 -5.36 9.95
N GLN A 151 -10.12 -6.37 10.51
CA GLN A 151 -10.69 -7.69 10.76
C GLN A 151 -11.88 -7.61 11.72
N ASN A 152 -11.73 -6.94 12.87
CA ASN A 152 -12.79 -6.85 13.87
C ASN A 152 -14.02 -6.08 13.38
N LYS A 153 -13.82 -5.04 12.56
CA LYS A 153 -14.91 -4.18 12.10
C LYS A 153 -15.60 -4.67 10.83
N PHE A 154 -14.84 -5.27 9.92
CA PHE A 154 -15.33 -5.61 8.58
C PHE A 154 -15.08 -7.07 8.18
N ASN A 155 -14.59 -7.90 9.10
CA ASN A 155 -14.18 -9.27 8.80
C ASN A 155 -13.19 -9.33 7.61
N PHE A 156 -12.29 -8.34 7.59
CA PHE A 156 -11.34 -8.11 6.52
C PHE A 156 -10.11 -9.01 6.62
N CYS A 157 -9.66 -9.51 5.48
CA CYS A 157 -8.36 -10.14 5.28
C CYS A 157 -7.75 -9.65 3.96
N HIS A 158 -6.44 -9.35 3.95
CA HIS A 158 -5.77 -8.77 2.79
C HIS A 158 -5.49 -9.80 1.70
N HIS A 159 -5.10 -11.03 2.08
CA HIS A 159 -4.76 -12.19 1.23
C HIS A 159 -3.55 -12.04 0.30
N ASP A 160 -2.90 -10.87 0.29
CA ASP A 160 -1.75 -10.58 -0.57
C ASP A 160 -0.77 -9.63 0.11
N LEU A 161 -0.61 -9.81 1.42
CA LEU A 161 0.26 -8.95 2.21
C LEU A 161 1.72 -9.38 2.03
N HIS A 162 2.49 -8.58 1.32
CA HIS A 162 3.93 -8.79 1.13
C HIS A 162 4.71 -7.47 1.08
N SER A 163 6.04 -7.53 1.10
CA SER A 163 6.93 -6.36 1.19
C SER A 163 6.88 -5.38 0.01
N LYS A 164 6.10 -5.68 -1.03
CA LYS A 164 5.78 -4.75 -2.13
C LYS A 164 4.46 -4.01 -1.91
N ASN A 165 3.55 -4.58 -1.11
CA ASN A 165 2.22 -4.04 -0.80
C ASN A 165 2.19 -3.30 0.54
N VAL A 166 3.36 -3.06 1.12
CA VAL A 166 3.55 -2.18 2.28
C VAL A 166 4.53 -1.10 1.86
N LEU A 167 4.06 0.14 1.85
CA LEU A 167 4.87 1.33 1.63
C LEU A 167 5.39 1.85 2.97
N PHE A 168 6.58 2.42 2.96
CA PHE A 168 7.30 2.93 4.12
C PHE A 168 7.82 4.33 3.83
N LYS A 169 7.64 5.22 4.81
CA LYS A 169 8.16 6.58 4.80
C LYS A 169 8.61 6.98 6.20
N ARG A 170 9.80 7.57 6.33
CA ARG A 170 10.24 8.22 7.57
C ARG A 170 9.61 9.61 7.63
N GLU A 171 8.51 9.68 8.35
CA GLU A 171 7.70 10.88 8.54
C GLU A 171 6.96 10.71 9.86
N GLU A 172 6.86 11.79 10.62
CA GLU A 172 6.07 11.81 11.84
C GLU A 172 4.62 11.43 11.53
N ASN A 173 4.08 10.50 12.30
CA ASN A 173 2.73 10.00 12.12
C ASN A 173 2.09 9.73 13.49
N GLU A 174 0.78 9.89 13.55
CA GLU A 174 0.02 9.65 14.77
C GLU A 174 -1.02 8.55 14.51
N ILE A 175 -1.12 7.61 15.45
CA ILE A 175 -2.24 6.66 15.51
C ILE A 175 -3.08 6.96 16.73
N LEU A 176 -4.36 7.20 16.49
CA LEU A 176 -5.36 7.41 17.52
C LEU A 176 -6.13 6.11 17.76
N ASP A 177 -5.88 5.49 18.92
CA ASP A 177 -6.65 4.33 19.39
C ASP A 177 -7.81 4.80 20.27
N PHE A 178 -8.97 4.99 19.64
CA PHE A 178 -10.20 5.38 20.33
C PHE A 178 -10.68 4.36 21.37
N ILE A 179 -10.38 3.07 21.20
CA ILE A 179 -10.81 2.04 22.14
C ILE A 179 -10.04 2.17 23.45
N ARG A 180 -8.74 2.46 23.35
CA ARG A 180 -7.85 2.59 24.51
C ARG A 180 -7.67 4.03 24.98
N GLY A 181 -8.23 5.01 24.25
CA GLY A 181 -8.06 6.43 24.53
C GLY A 181 -6.59 6.88 24.45
N LYS A 182 -5.79 6.29 23.56
CA LYS A 182 -4.35 6.53 23.46
C LYS A 182 -3.97 7.11 22.10
N ILE A 183 -2.98 8.00 22.12
CA ILE A 183 -2.30 8.51 20.93
C ILE A 183 -0.90 7.92 20.91
N PHE A 184 -0.53 7.33 19.78
CA PHE A 184 0.81 6.81 19.53
C PHE A 184 1.51 7.72 18.52
N ASN A 185 2.59 8.36 18.96
CA ASN A 185 3.44 9.18 18.09
C ASN A 185 4.56 8.31 17.54
N LEU A 186 4.62 8.22 16.22
CA LEU A 186 5.51 7.36 15.46
C LEU A 186 6.39 8.24 14.55
N ASN A 187 7.60 7.75 14.26
CA ASN A 187 8.58 8.45 13.42
C ASN A 187 8.60 7.91 11.99
N VAL A 188 7.83 6.85 11.76
CA VAL A 188 7.60 6.27 10.46
C VAL A 188 6.11 6.13 10.20
N LYS A 189 5.74 6.31 8.94
CA LYS A 189 4.42 6.01 8.41
C LYS A 189 4.52 4.81 7.50
N ILE A 190 3.58 3.89 7.64
CA ILE A 190 3.40 2.81 6.68
C ILE A 190 2.04 2.88 6.03
N LEU A 191 1.93 2.43 4.78
CA LEU A 191 0.67 2.28 4.08
C LEU A 191 0.57 0.89 3.45
N ILE A 192 -0.49 0.17 3.81
CA ILE A 192 -0.89 -1.08 3.17
C ILE A 192 -1.69 -0.71 1.90
N ILE A 193 -1.32 -1.32 0.78
CA ILE A 193 -1.88 -1.07 -0.55
C ILE A 193 -2.25 -2.38 -1.26
N ASP A 194 -2.93 -2.25 -2.39
CA ASP A 194 -3.28 -3.34 -3.30
C ASP A 194 -4.30 -4.34 -2.72
N PHE A 195 -5.57 -3.94 -2.74
CA PHE A 195 -6.68 -4.69 -2.14
C PHE A 195 -7.40 -5.62 -3.14
N GLU A 196 -6.73 -6.00 -4.22
CA GLU A 196 -7.34 -6.76 -5.32
C GLU A 196 -7.82 -8.16 -4.88
N LEU A 197 -7.01 -8.84 -4.06
CA LEU A 197 -7.30 -10.16 -3.54
C LEU A 197 -7.99 -10.15 -2.16
N SER A 198 -8.17 -8.96 -1.57
CA SER A 198 -8.76 -8.84 -0.24
C SER A 198 -10.22 -9.29 -0.19
N THR A 199 -10.62 -9.75 0.99
CA THR A 199 -11.98 -10.19 1.32
C THR A 199 -12.52 -9.48 2.56
N PHE A 200 -13.83 -9.56 2.74
CA PHE A 200 -14.57 -9.03 3.89
C PHE A 200 -15.47 -10.08 4.54
N ASP A 201 -15.22 -11.35 4.21
CA ASP A 201 -16.09 -12.47 4.59
C ASP A 201 -15.33 -13.57 5.36
N VAL A 202 -14.07 -13.33 5.74
CA VAL A 202 -13.19 -14.35 6.32
C VAL A 202 -12.53 -13.85 7.61
N GLN A 203 -12.68 -14.64 8.68
CA GLN A 203 -12.03 -14.38 9.97
C GLN A 203 -10.62 -14.95 10.06
N ASP A 204 -10.17 -15.75 9.10
CA ASP A 204 -8.81 -16.29 9.10
C ASP A 204 -7.81 -15.25 8.58
N SER A 205 -6.89 -14.83 9.44
CA SER A 205 -5.80 -13.90 9.15
C SER A 205 -4.44 -14.58 8.99
N SER A 206 -4.41 -15.92 8.93
CA SER A 206 -3.15 -16.69 8.93
C SER A 206 -2.27 -16.36 7.72
N GLU A 207 -2.88 -16.14 6.54
CA GLU A 207 -2.14 -15.78 5.32
C GLU A 207 -1.45 -14.42 5.45
N ASP A 208 -2.16 -13.43 5.97
CA ASP A 208 -1.57 -12.11 6.19
C ASP A 208 -0.49 -12.15 7.29
N ALA A 209 -0.66 -12.96 8.35
CA ALA A 209 0.37 -13.17 9.36
C ALA A 209 1.64 -13.80 8.76
N LEU A 210 1.49 -14.76 7.84
CA LEU A 210 2.61 -15.28 7.03
C LEU A 210 3.22 -14.19 6.14
N GLY A 211 2.39 -13.32 5.57
CA GLY A 211 2.82 -12.12 4.85
C GLY A 211 3.76 -11.24 5.67
N ILE A 212 3.36 -10.92 6.91
CA ILE A 212 4.19 -10.15 7.87
C ILE A 212 5.49 -10.90 8.20
N TYR A 213 5.43 -12.22 8.40
CA TYR A 213 6.62 -13.04 8.60
C TYR A 213 7.61 -12.92 7.44
N HIS A 214 7.13 -13.01 6.19
CA HIS A 214 7.97 -12.87 5.01
C HIS A 214 8.54 -11.45 4.87
N ILE A 215 7.75 -10.43 5.19
CA ILE A 215 8.23 -9.04 5.27
C ILE A 215 9.42 -8.94 6.23
N LEU A 216 9.28 -9.46 7.45
CA LEU A 216 10.35 -9.41 8.46
C LEU A 216 11.60 -10.20 8.07
N ASN A 217 11.48 -11.22 7.21
CA ASN A 217 12.64 -11.96 6.71
C ASN A 217 13.42 -11.20 5.64
N ASN A 218 12.81 -10.20 4.98
CA ASN A 218 13.48 -9.35 4.01
C ASN A 218 14.20 -8.15 4.66
N ILE A 219 14.00 -7.91 5.95
CA ILE A 219 14.64 -6.81 6.67
C ILE A 219 16.06 -7.20 7.08
N SER A 220 17.04 -6.39 6.65
CA SER A 220 18.41 -6.51 7.13
C SER A 220 18.49 -6.19 8.62
N THR A 221 18.97 -7.15 9.41
CA THR A 221 19.19 -6.97 10.86
C THR A 221 20.66 -6.79 11.19
N LYS A 222 21.53 -6.45 10.23
CA LYS A 222 22.99 -6.42 10.43
C LYS A 222 23.37 -5.59 11.67
N ASP A 223 22.81 -4.39 11.76
CA ASP A 223 23.16 -3.38 12.76
C ASP A 223 22.35 -3.50 14.05
N PHE A 224 21.47 -4.51 14.17
CA PHE A 224 20.67 -4.71 15.38
C PHE A 224 21.51 -5.39 16.48
N THR A 225 21.23 -5.04 17.73
CA THR A 225 21.81 -5.72 18.89
C THR A 225 21.33 -7.18 18.96
N GLN A 226 22.03 -8.01 19.74
CA GLN A 226 21.64 -9.41 19.91
C GLN A 226 20.27 -9.57 20.59
N GLU A 227 19.94 -8.67 21.53
CA GLU A 227 18.65 -8.64 22.20
C GLU A 227 17.52 -8.33 21.21
N GLN A 228 17.71 -7.31 20.37
CA GLN A 228 16.78 -6.92 19.31
C GLN A 228 16.56 -8.05 18.30
N LYS A 229 17.64 -8.69 17.85
CA LYS A 229 17.58 -9.88 16.98
C LYS A 229 16.79 -11.01 17.63
N THR A 230 16.98 -11.22 18.93
CA THR A 230 16.27 -12.28 19.69
C THR A 230 14.78 -11.96 19.82
N ALA A 231 14.41 -10.70 20.08
CA ALA A 231 13.02 -10.27 20.11
C ALA A 231 12.33 -10.51 18.77
N LEU A 232 12.94 -10.10 17.65
CA LEU A 232 12.39 -10.34 16.31
C LEU A 232 12.26 -11.82 15.97
N ARG A 233 13.21 -12.67 16.37
CA ARG A 233 13.10 -14.12 16.19
C ARG A 233 11.87 -14.70 16.91
N ARG A 234 11.56 -14.22 18.11
CA ARG A 234 10.36 -14.65 18.85
C ARG A 234 9.07 -14.25 18.13
N ILE A 235 9.02 -13.03 17.57
CA ILE A 235 7.89 -12.56 16.76
C ILE A 235 7.74 -13.42 15.50
N LYS A 236 8.84 -13.59 14.75
CA LYS A 236 8.88 -14.43 13.54
C LYS A 236 8.41 -15.86 13.82
N PHE A 237 8.84 -16.45 14.94
CA PHE A 237 8.44 -17.79 15.34
C PHE A 237 6.93 -17.90 15.63
N LYS A 238 6.34 -16.88 16.25
CA LYS A 238 4.87 -16.84 16.45
C LYS A 238 4.13 -16.75 15.12
N LEU A 239 4.53 -15.83 14.25
CA LEU A 239 3.90 -15.63 12.94
C LEU A 239 4.01 -16.86 12.03
N GLY A 240 5.19 -17.48 11.97
CA GLY A 240 5.45 -18.64 11.11
C GLY A 240 4.72 -19.93 11.52
N LYS A 241 4.12 -19.99 12.71
CA LYS A 241 3.32 -21.14 13.15
C LYS A 241 1.87 -21.12 12.65
N GLY A 242 1.43 -20.04 11.99
CA GLY A 242 0.05 -19.90 11.50
C GLY A 242 -1.02 -19.89 12.60
N SER A 243 -0.62 -19.82 13.88
CA SER A 243 -1.50 -19.84 15.04
C SER A 243 -1.85 -18.43 15.53
N VAL A 244 -1.64 -17.40 14.70
CA VAL A 244 -1.82 -16.00 15.09
C VAL A 244 -3.01 -15.45 14.32
N SER A 245 -4.17 -15.41 15.00
CA SER A 245 -5.18 -14.42 14.68
C SER A 245 -4.67 -13.06 15.13
N TYR A 246 -4.98 -11.98 14.41
CA TYR A 246 -4.59 -10.62 14.82
C TYR A 246 -5.01 -10.30 16.27
N SER A 247 -6.06 -10.97 16.77
CA SER A 247 -6.58 -10.85 18.13
C SER A 247 -5.68 -11.42 19.24
N VAL A 248 -4.50 -11.97 18.92
CA VAL A 248 -3.57 -12.62 19.87
C VAL A 248 -2.28 -11.81 20.08
N CYS A 249 -2.14 -10.64 19.43
CA CYS A 249 -0.94 -9.80 19.49
C CYS A 249 -1.06 -8.63 20.48
#